data_AF-A0A5E4J2R3-F1
#
_entry.id   AF-A0A5E4J2R3-F1
#
_cell.length_a   1.000
_cell.length_b   1.000
_cell.length_c   1.000
_cell.angle_alpha   90.00
_cell.angle_beta   90.00
_cell.angle_gamma   90.00
#
_symmetry.space_group_name_H-M   'P 1'
#
loop_
_entity.id
_entity.type
_entity.pdbx_description
1 polymer ?
#
loop_
_entity_poly.entity_id
_entity_poly.type
_entity_poly.pdbx_seq_one_letter_code
_entity_poly.pdbx_strand_id
1 'polypeptide(L)'
;MRSYSACIPGQSEWLPFIVIALLILLSYFIWPLLDGLVLGLVFAYVGRTVRNLFGENRRMGSLAATVCIVVPLSIVFSAGLIEAASQIRWLETHQGEIISNSYNFISQVHVPQVIFDEISRGMANLMEIILHLLTSLPVFSLGSAITMGIVNFLISLCVCYFLLLNGDSLLDGLLGILNLDGRELEARCLARIDSILSGVYTGSIYTAIVGGITSAAIFYLFGVPRPFAMASIVFLAGMVPFLTWLVFIPTAISRYVEFGIMDAFFFFLAASILVHLAELVIRPYIVSTKSSIHPLLVLLSFLGGGLVAGVSGFFMAPAMVAVVTGIYQVVAEDREQRNALAIKASSEQKS
;
A
#
# COMPACT_ATOMS: atom_id res chain seq x y z
N MET A 1 46.61 22.10 38.29
CA MET A 1 46.00 21.46 39.48
C MET A 1 44.61 22.06 39.75
N ARG A 2 43.56 21.28 39.47
CA ARG A 2 42.17 21.29 40.00
C ARG A 2 41.36 20.44 39.02
N SER A 3 41.47 19.12 39.11
CA SER A 3 40.73 18.21 40.01
C SER A 3 39.30 17.97 39.53
N TYR A 4 39.14 16.83 38.86
CA TYR A 4 38.03 15.88 38.95
C TYR A 4 36.68 16.44 39.43
N SER A 5 35.75 16.61 38.49
CA SER A 5 34.34 16.30 38.76
C SER A 5 34.12 14.86 38.32
N ALA A 6 34.11 13.98 39.32
CA ALA A 6 33.85 12.57 39.18
C ALA A 6 32.52 12.34 38.46
N CYS A 7 32.60 11.70 37.28
CA CYS A 7 31.48 11.00 36.69
C CYS A 7 31.12 9.87 37.66
N ILE A 8 29.94 9.93 38.27
CA ILE A 8 29.43 8.95 39.22
C ILE A 8 29.33 7.59 38.49
N PRO A 9 30.10 6.56 38.87
CA PRO A 9 30.00 5.23 38.28
C PRO A 9 28.80 4.54 38.94
N GLY A 10 27.63 4.65 38.32
CA GLY A 10 26.40 4.04 38.84
C GLY A 10 25.08 4.55 38.23
N GLN A 11 25.09 5.70 37.54
CA GLN A 11 23.88 6.22 36.88
C GLN A 11 23.71 5.78 35.41
N SER A 12 24.77 5.36 34.73
CA SER A 12 24.72 5.01 33.30
C SER A 12 24.15 3.62 33.01
N GLU A 13 24.08 2.73 34.00
CA GLU A 13 23.54 1.37 33.83
C GLU A 13 22.01 1.38 33.73
N TRP A 14 21.31 2.29 34.43
CA TRP A 14 19.84 2.36 34.44
C TRP A 14 19.28 3.18 33.27
N LEU A 15 20.06 4.13 32.75
CA LEU A 15 19.70 4.96 31.59
C LEU A 15 19.30 4.15 30.36
N PRO A 16 20.03 3.11 29.89
CA PRO A 16 19.60 2.31 28.74
C PRO A 16 18.32 1.53 29.03
N PHE A 17 18.12 1.00 30.25
CA PHE A 17 16.86 0.34 30.60
C PHE A 17 15.68 1.31 30.58
N ILE A 18 15.85 2.53 31.08
CA ILE A 18 14.82 3.57 31.06
C ILE A 18 14.54 3.99 29.61
N VAL A 19 15.57 4.17 28.78
CA VAL A 19 15.40 4.51 27.36
C VAL A 19 14.69 3.39 26.61
N ILE A 20 15.06 2.13 26.82
CA ILE A 20 14.40 0.97 26.20
C ILE A 20 12.95 0.86 26.69
N ALA A 21 12.69 1.01 27.98
CA ALA A 21 11.33 0.99 28.53
C ALA A 21 10.47 2.13 27.98
N LEU A 22 11.03 3.33 27.84
CA LEU A 22 10.36 4.48 27.25
C LEU A 22 10.09 4.26 25.75
N LEU A 23 11.03 3.66 25.02
CA LEU A 23 10.85 3.28 23.62
C LEU A 23 9.76 2.21 23.44
N ILE A 24 9.72 1.20 24.31
CA ILE A 24 8.66 0.17 24.29
C ILE A 24 7.31 0.79 24.58
N LEU A 25 7.22 1.66 25.59
CA LEU A 25 5.98 2.34 25.97
C LEU A 25 5.49 3.29 24.86
N LEU A 26 6.42 4.02 24.23
CA LEU A 26 6.14 4.87 23.09
C LEU A 26 5.69 4.05 21.87
N SER A 27 6.34 2.90 21.62
CA SER A 27 5.93 1.96 20.56
C SER A 27 4.52 1.40 20.81
N TYR A 28 4.18 1.08 22.06
CA TYR A 28 2.84 0.60 22.41
C TYR A 28 1.77 1.68 22.21
N PHE A 29 2.07 2.92 22.57
CA PHE A 29 1.14 4.04 22.41
C PHE A 29 0.94 4.46 20.95
N ILE A 30 1.99 4.36 20.12
CA ILE A 30 1.92 4.71 18.69
C ILE A 30 1.28 3.59 17.86
N TRP A 31 1.29 2.34 18.33
CA TRP A 31 0.76 1.18 17.60
C TRP A 31 -0.62 1.39 16.97
N PRO A 32 -1.63 1.94 17.66
CA PRO A 32 -2.96 2.16 17.08
C PRO A 32 -2.99 3.27 16.01
N LEU A 33 -2.03 4.19 16.04
CA LEU A 33 -1.89 5.32 15.12
C LEU A 33 -0.94 5.03 13.95
N LEU A 34 -0.33 3.84 13.94
CA LEU A 34 0.73 3.49 13.02
C LEU A 34 0.23 3.46 11.57
N ASP A 35 -1.01 3.01 11.33
CA ASP A 35 -1.66 3.08 10.03
C ASP A 35 -1.75 4.52 9.51
N GLY A 36 -2.19 5.46 10.36
CA GLY A 36 -2.27 6.88 9.99
C GLY A 36 -0.91 7.49 9.70
N LEU A 37 0.12 7.18 10.50
CA LEU A 37 1.48 7.66 10.28
C LEU A 37 2.06 7.16 8.94
N VAL A 38 1.89 5.87 8.67
CA VAL A 38 2.40 5.23 7.44
C VAL A 38 1.63 5.74 6.21
N LEU A 39 0.31 5.84 6.26
CA LEU A 39 -0.49 6.44 5.19
C LEU A 39 -0.08 7.90 4.93
N GLY A 40 0.19 8.65 5.99
CA GLY A 40 0.65 10.04 5.87
C GLY A 40 2.00 10.15 5.18
N LEU A 41 2.91 9.21 5.45
CA LEU A 41 4.18 9.10 4.73
C LEU A 41 3.97 8.77 3.25
N VAL A 42 3.11 7.81 2.92
CA VAL A 42 2.79 7.43 1.54
C VAL A 42 2.20 8.62 0.77
N PHE A 43 1.22 9.30 1.36
CA PHE A 43 0.65 10.52 0.79
C PHE A 43 1.68 11.62 0.66
N ALA A 44 2.63 11.73 1.58
CA ALA A 44 3.69 12.71 1.48
C ALA A 44 4.62 12.45 0.28
N TYR A 45 4.97 11.19 0.03
CA TYR A 45 5.80 10.81 -1.11
C TYR A 45 5.13 11.14 -2.45
N VAL A 46 3.82 10.88 -2.57
CA VAL A 46 3.08 11.18 -3.80
C VAL A 46 2.76 12.66 -3.92
N GLY A 47 2.40 13.31 -2.81
CA GLY A 47 2.16 14.74 -2.74
C GLY A 47 3.39 15.58 -3.05
N ARG A 48 4.61 15.03 -2.94
CA ARG A 48 5.85 15.71 -3.29
C ARG A 48 5.87 16.19 -4.75
N THR A 49 5.32 15.43 -5.69
CA THR A 49 5.20 15.86 -7.09
C THR A 49 4.32 17.09 -7.23
N VAL A 50 3.20 17.14 -6.48
CA VAL A 50 2.28 18.28 -6.46
C VAL A 50 2.90 19.48 -5.74
N ARG A 51 3.60 19.25 -4.62
CA ARG A 51 4.31 20.29 -3.87
C ARG A 51 5.34 21.00 -4.73
N ASN A 52 6.13 20.24 -5.50
CA ASN A 52 7.22 20.77 -6.30
C ASN A 52 6.75 21.68 -7.45
N LEU A 53 5.47 21.60 -7.86
CA LEU A 53 4.87 22.53 -8.83
C LEU A 53 4.74 23.97 -8.28
N PHE A 54 4.70 24.15 -6.96
CA PHE A 54 4.51 25.45 -6.31
C PHE A 54 5.84 26.15 -5.91
N GLY A 55 6.98 25.60 -6.32
CA GLY A 55 8.29 26.24 -6.17
C GLY A 55 8.67 26.57 -4.71
N GLU A 56 9.05 27.83 -4.46
CA GLU A 56 9.64 28.28 -3.19
C GLU A 56 8.62 28.43 -2.03
N ASN A 57 7.32 28.57 -2.33
CA ASN A 57 6.29 28.75 -1.31
C ASN A 57 5.91 27.42 -0.64
N ARG A 58 6.79 26.94 0.25
CA ARG A 58 6.65 25.64 0.96
C ARG A 58 5.28 25.44 1.61
N ARG A 59 4.70 26.49 2.22
CA ARG A 59 3.38 26.44 2.88
C ARG A 59 2.22 26.29 1.91
N MET A 60 2.22 27.04 0.80
CA MET A 60 1.15 26.94 -0.20
C MET A 60 1.26 25.63 -0.97
N GLY A 61 2.47 25.20 -1.31
CA GLY A 61 2.71 23.92 -1.97
C GLY A 61 2.30 22.72 -1.12
N SER A 62 2.58 22.74 0.20
CA SER A 62 2.15 21.66 1.11
C SER A 62 0.63 21.63 1.27
N LEU A 63 -0.02 22.79 1.49
CA LEU A 63 -1.48 22.87 1.56
C LEU A 63 -2.14 22.40 0.26
N ALA A 64 -1.67 22.88 -0.89
CA ALA A 64 -2.22 22.50 -2.19
C ALA A 64 -2.09 21.00 -2.44
N ALA A 65 -0.94 20.40 -2.13
CA ALA A 65 -0.73 18.97 -2.27
C ALA A 65 -1.63 18.16 -1.33
N THR A 66 -1.75 18.57 -0.06
CA THR A 66 -2.65 17.91 0.90
C THR A 66 -4.10 18.01 0.43
N VAL A 67 -4.58 19.17 0.01
CA VAL A 67 -5.95 19.35 -0.51
C VAL A 67 -6.18 18.53 -1.79
N CYS A 68 -5.20 18.51 -2.71
CA CYS A 68 -5.25 17.73 -3.94
C CYS A 68 -5.36 16.22 -3.69
N ILE A 69 -4.87 15.73 -2.55
CA ILE A 69 -4.99 14.32 -2.15
C ILE A 69 -6.29 14.10 -1.38
N VAL A 70 -6.61 14.97 -0.43
CA VAL A 70 -7.76 14.84 0.48
C VAL A 70 -9.08 14.88 -0.28
N VAL A 71 -9.29 15.88 -1.12
CA VAL A 71 -10.57 16.08 -1.80
C VAL A 71 -10.98 14.85 -2.63
N PRO A 72 -10.16 14.33 -3.55
CA PRO A 72 -10.53 13.15 -4.31
C PRO A 72 -10.65 11.90 -3.43
N LEU A 73 -9.76 11.71 -2.44
CA LEU A 73 -9.85 10.55 -1.55
C LEU A 73 -11.11 10.56 -0.70
N SER A 74 -11.52 11.73 -0.17
CA SER A 74 -12.76 11.85 0.59
C SER A 74 -13.98 11.55 -0.28
N ILE A 75 -14.03 12.05 -1.52
CA ILE A 75 -15.10 11.73 -2.47
C ILE A 75 -15.15 10.23 -2.75
N VAL A 76 -14.00 9.63 -3.07
CA VAL A 76 -13.86 8.20 -3.37
C VAL A 76 -14.28 7.34 -2.17
N PHE A 77 -13.84 7.71 -0.97
CA PHE A 77 -14.11 6.97 0.27
C PHE A 77 -15.59 7.05 0.65
N SER A 78 -16.20 8.25 0.57
CA SER A 78 -17.63 8.40 0.82
C SER A 78 -18.48 7.63 -0.19
N ALA A 79 -18.16 7.72 -1.48
CA ALA A 79 -18.86 6.96 -2.53
C ALA A 79 -18.71 5.44 -2.32
N GLY A 80 -17.50 4.99 -1.97
CA GLY A 80 -17.21 3.58 -1.74
C GLY A 80 -17.92 3.02 -0.51
N LEU A 81 -17.99 3.78 0.59
CA LEU A 81 -18.66 3.35 1.82
C LEU A 81 -20.18 3.18 1.61
N ILE A 82 -20.79 4.10 0.88
CA ILE A 82 -22.22 4.03 0.52
C ILE A 82 -22.49 2.79 -0.34
N GLU A 83 -21.63 2.53 -1.32
CA GLU A 83 -21.79 1.42 -2.25
C GLU A 83 -21.53 0.06 -1.59
N ALA A 84 -20.46 -0.06 -0.80
CA ALA A 84 -20.15 -1.26 -0.03
C ALA A 84 -21.31 -1.61 0.91
N ALA A 85 -21.88 -0.61 1.60
CA ALA A 85 -23.05 -0.83 2.44
C ALA A 85 -24.28 -1.30 1.64
N SER A 86 -24.46 -0.87 0.38
CA SER A 86 -25.53 -1.40 -0.47
C SER A 86 -25.28 -2.80 -0.99
N GLN A 87 -24.03 -3.16 -1.31
CA GLN A 87 -23.69 -4.54 -1.72
C GLN A 87 -23.90 -5.53 -0.59
N ILE A 88 -23.51 -5.19 0.64
CA ILE A 88 -23.74 -6.05 1.81
C ILE A 88 -25.23 -6.32 2.00
N ARG A 89 -26.07 -5.28 1.91
CA ARG A 89 -27.54 -5.43 2.00
C ARG A 89 -28.13 -6.26 0.85
N TRP A 90 -27.61 -6.09 -0.37
CA TRP A 90 -28.06 -6.86 -1.53
C TRP A 90 -27.70 -8.34 -1.37
N LEU A 91 -26.48 -8.62 -0.89
CA LEU A 91 -26.00 -9.98 -0.65
C LEU A 91 -26.83 -10.69 0.43
N GLU A 92 -27.18 -9.99 1.51
CA GLU A 92 -28.02 -10.51 2.59
C GLU A 92 -29.45 -10.85 2.10
N THR A 93 -29.99 -10.06 1.17
CA THR A 93 -31.36 -10.26 0.65
C THR A 93 -31.46 -11.32 -0.45
N HIS A 94 -30.38 -11.60 -1.20
CA HIS A 94 -30.39 -12.53 -2.33
C HIS A 94 -29.69 -13.90 -2.08
N GLN A 95 -29.33 -14.22 -0.83
CA GLN A 95 -28.66 -15.50 -0.50
C GLN A 95 -29.44 -16.73 -0.96
N GLY A 96 -30.78 -16.69 -0.88
CA GLY A 96 -31.65 -17.80 -1.29
C GLY A 96 -31.71 -18.00 -2.82
N GLU A 97 -31.62 -16.93 -3.60
CA GLU A 97 -31.71 -17.01 -5.07
C GLU A 97 -30.39 -17.41 -5.72
N ILE A 98 -29.24 -16.94 -5.19
CA ILE A 98 -27.90 -17.28 -5.69
C ILE A 98 -27.65 -18.79 -5.62
N ILE A 99 -28.11 -19.46 -4.55
CA ILE A 99 -28.00 -20.91 -4.38
C ILE A 99 -28.93 -21.64 -5.38
N SER A 100 -30.16 -21.15 -5.60
CA SER A 100 -31.13 -21.81 -6.49
C SER A 100 -30.77 -21.70 -7.99
N ASN A 101 -30.22 -20.56 -8.43
CA ASN A 101 -29.84 -20.32 -9.82
C ASN A 101 -28.49 -20.93 -10.21
N SER A 102 -27.62 -21.19 -9.23
CA SER A 102 -26.42 -22.00 -9.47
C SER A 102 -26.82 -23.44 -9.80
N TYR A 103 -27.78 -24.05 -9.09
CA TYR A 103 -28.27 -25.41 -9.43
C TYR A 103 -28.88 -25.53 -10.84
N ASN A 104 -29.62 -24.53 -11.32
CA ASN A 104 -30.28 -24.62 -12.63
C ASN A 104 -29.31 -24.52 -13.82
N PHE A 105 -28.23 -23.75 -13.71
CA PHE A 105 -27.26 -23.56 -14.79
C PHE A 105 -26.32 -24.76 -14.97
N ILE A 106 -26.06 -25.48 -13.87
CA ILE A 106 -25.26 -26.70 -13.84
C ILE A 106 -25.90 -27.82 -14.68
N SER A 107 -27.22 -27.79 -14.84
CA SER A 107 -27.93 -28.75 -15.70
C SER A 107 -27.79 -28.48 -17.20
N GLN A 108 -27.39 -27.26 -17.60
CA GLN A 108 -27.39 -26.82 -19.00
C GLN A 108 -26.00 -26.80 -19.67
N VAL A 109 -24.90 -26.90 -18.92
CA VAL A 109 -23.54 -26.92 -19.48
C VAL A 109 -22.88 -28.28 -19.24
N HIS A 110 -22.70 -29.07 -20.31
CA HIS A 110 -21.97 -30.34 -20.30
C HIS A 110 -20.45 -30.13 -20.10
N VAL A 111 -20.03 -29.82 -18.87
CA VAL A 111 -18.60 -29.82 -18.46
C VAL A 111 -18.29 -31.14 -17.73
N PRO A 112 -17.10 -31.76 -17.91
CA PRO A 112 -16.72 -32.99 -17.21
C PRO A 112 -16.86 -32.87 -15.68
N GLN A 113 -17.63 -33.78 -15.09
CA GLN A 113 -18.10 -33.71 -13.69
C GLN A 113 -16.99 -33.60 -12.64
N VAL A 114 -15.76 -34.06 -12.93
CA VAL A 114 -14.65 -34.10 -11.97
C VAL A 114 -14.07 -32.70 -11.69
N ILE A 115 -13.89 -31.88 -12.73
CA ILE A 115 -13.39 -30.50 -12.57
C ILE A 115 -14.49 -29.61 -11.95
N PHE A 116 -15.74 -29.92 -12.27
CA PHE A 116 -16.93 -29.21 -11.81
C PHE A 116 -17.16 -29.35 -10.29
N ASP A 117 -16.96 -30.55 -9.75
CA ASP A 117 -17.19 -30.85 -8.34
C ASP A 117 -16.11 -30.25 -7.42
N GLU A 118 -14.87 -30.15 -7.93
CA GLU A 118 -13.74 -29.54 -7.24
C GLU A 118 -13.85 -28.01 -7.23
N ILE A 119 -14.25 -27.41 -8.36
CA ILE A 119 -14.47 -25.95 -8.48
C ILE A 119 -15.71 -25.52 -7.68
N SER A 120 -16.82 -26.27 -7.74
CA SER A 120 -18.02 -25.94 -6.97
C SER A 120 -17.81 -26.09 -5.47
N ARG A 121 -17.09 -27.12 -5.02
CA ARG A 121 -16.69 -27.24 -3.60
C ARG A 121 -15.72 -26.14 -3.19
N GLY A 122 -14.76 -25.79 -4.05
CA GLY A 122 -13.83 -24.68 -3.82
C GLY A 122 -14.55 -23.33 -3.71
N MET A 123 -15.49 -23.05 -4.62
CA MET A 123 -16.28 -21.81 -4.63
C MET A 123 -17.31 -21.77 -3.49
N ALA A 124 -17.96 -22.88 -3.16
CA ALA A 124 -18.87 -22.97 -2.02
C ALA A 124 -18.11 -22.76 -0.71
N ASN A 125 -16.96 -23.41 -0.52
CA ASN A 125 -16.13 -23.22 0.67
C ASN A 125 -15.55 -21.80 0.75
N LEU A 126 -15.11 -21.21 -0.37
CA LEU A 126 -14.63 -19.82 -0.39
C LEU A 126 -15.76 -18.82 -0.11
N MET A 127 -16.94 -19.04 -0.68
CA MET A 127 -18.13 -18.22 -0.43
C MET A 127 -18.58 -18.35 1.03
N GLU A 128 -18.57 -19.56 1.59
CA GLU A 128 -18.84 -19.79 3.01
C GLU A 128 -17.79 -19.09 3.89
N ILE A 129 -16.49 -19.20 3.58
CA ILE A 129 -15.42 -18.53 4.33
C ILE A 129 -15.59 -17.00 4.25
N ILE A 130 -15.88 -16.45 3.08
CA ILE A 130 -16.09 -15.00 2.89
C ILE A 130 -17.34 -14.54 3.62
N LEU A 131 -18.47 -15.25 3.48
CA LEU A 131 -19.71 -14.94 4.19
C LEU A 131 -19.51 -15.05 5.70
N HIS A 132 -18.87 -16.11 6.18
CA HIS A 132 -18.62 -16.31 7.60
C HIS A 132 -17.67 -15.24 8.15
N LEU A 133 -16.64 -14.83 7.40
CA LEU A 133 -15.77 -13.69 7.77
C LEU A 133 -16.52 -12.36 7.77
N LEU A 134 -17.47 -12.14 6.87
CA LEU A 134 -18.25 -10.90 6.79
C LEU A 134 -19.37 -10.85 7.86
N THR A 135 -20.03 -11.98 8.15
CA THR A 135 -21.13 -12.06 9.14
C THR A 135 -20.63 -12.25 10.57
N SER A 136 -19.42 -12.79 10.77
CA SER A 136 -18.81 -12.91 12.11
C SER A 136 -18.22 -11.61 12.63
N LEU A 137 -18.16 -10.55 11.82
CA LEU A 137 -17.83 -9.21 12.27
C LEU A 137 -19.05 -8.61 13.00
N PRO A 138 -19.06 -8.52 14.34
CA PRO A 138 -20.17 -7.90 15.03
C PRO A 138 -20.32 -6.47 14.52
N VAL A 139 -21.54 -6.01 14.26
CA VAL A 139 -21.83 -4.65 13.75
C VAL A 139 -21.15 -3.55 14.59
N PHE A 140 -20.94 -3.82 15.88
CA PHE A 140 -20.18 -2.96 16.80
C PHE A 140 -18.69 -2.84 16.44
N SER A 141 -18.06 -3.91 15.92
CA SER A 141 -16.69 -3.88 15.40
C SER A 141 -16.56 -3.11 14.08
N LEU A 142 -17.59 -3.09 13.24
CA LEU A 142 -17.60 -2.28 12.02
C LEU A 142 -17.65 -0.79 12.37
N GLY A 143 -18.47 -0.39 13.34
CA GLY A 143 -18.54 0.99 13.80
C GLY A 143 -17.22 1.48 14.41
N SER A 144 -16.56 0.64 15.22
CA SER A 144 -15.25 0.98 15.78
C SER A 144 -14.15 1.00 14.72
N ALA A 145 -14.16 0.07 13.76
CA ALA A 145 -13.21 0.04 12.64
C ALA A 145 -13.35 1.27 11.72
N ILE A 146 -14.58 1.69 11.40
CA ILE A 146 -14.84 2.90 10.61
C ILE A 146 -14.36 4.14 11.38
N THR A 147 -14.67 4.23 12.68
CA THR A 147 -14.24 5.35 13.52
C THR A 147 -12.72 5.43 13.59
N MET A 148 -12.05 4.30 13.84
CA MET A 148 -10.59 4.22 13.87
C MET A 148 -9.98 4.53 12.50
N GLY A 149 -10.61 4.09 11.42
CA GLY A 149 -10.24 4.42 10.05
C GLY A 149 -10.30 5.92 9.77
N ILE A 150 -11.36 6.61 10.22
CA ILE A 150 -11.48 8.08 10.10
C ILE A 150 -10.40 8.79 10.91
N VAL A 151 -10.13 8.33 12.14
CA VAL A 151 -9.06 8.88 12.99
C VAL A 151 -7.69 8.72 12.32
N ASN A 152 -7.37 7.50 11.85
CA ASN A 152 -6.13 7.22 11.13
C ASN A 152 -6.04 8.03 9.82
N PHE A 153 -7.15 8.20 9.11
CA PHE A 153 -7.19 9.06 7.94
C PHE A 153 -6.86 10.51 8.31
N LEU A 154 -7.50 11.11 9.32
CA LEU A 154 -7.19 12.47 9.78
C LEU A 154 -5.73 12.63 10.22
N ILE A 155 -5.19 11.67 10.97
CA ILE A 155 -3.78 11.64 11.36
C ILE A 155 -2.89 11.62 10.13
N SER A 156 -3.20 10.78 9.13
CA SER A 156 -2.43 10.71 7.89
C SER A 156 -2.36 12.05 7.16
N LEU A 157 -3.42 12.87 7.24
CA LEU A 157 -3.44 14.21 6.63
C LEU A 157 -2.51 15.17 7.37
N CYS A 158 -2.58 15.17 8.70
CA CYS A 158 -1.69 15.97 9.53
C CYS A 158 -0.23 15.60 9.26
N VAL A 159 0.07 14.30 9.28
CA VAL A 159 1.41 13.77 9.00
C VAL A 159 1.87 14.15 7.59
N CYS A 160 1.04 13.95 6.57
CA CYS A 160 1.34 14.33 5.19
C CYS A 160 1.67 15.82 5.08
N TYR A 161 0.83 16.69 5.65
CA TYR A 161 1.05 18.13 5.64
C TYR A 161 2.37 18.54 6.31
N PHE A 162 2.66 18.01 7.51
CA PHE A 162 3.89 18.33 8.23
C PHE A 162 5.15 17.78 7.53
N LEU A 163 5.07 16.57 6.96
CA LEU A 163 6.16 15.99 6.16
C LEU A 163 6.43 16.80 4.89
N LEU A 164 5.40 17.30 4.22
CA LEU A 164 5.57 18.19 3.06
C LEU A 164 6.11 19.57 3.45
N LEU A 165 5.74 20.08 4.62
CA LEU A 165 6.17 21.40 5.06
C LEU A 165 7.65 21.39 5.51
N ASN A 166 8.00 20.44 6.39
CA ASN A 166 9.27 20.40 7.13
C ASN A 166 10.11 19.14 6.88
N GLY A 167 9.85 18.38 5.81
CA GLY A 167 10.53 17.11 5.53
C GLY A 167 12.06 17.21 5.51
N ASP A 168 12.60 18.32 4.98
CA ASP A 168 14.05 18.53 4.91
C ASP A 168 14.69 18.61 6.31
N SER A 169 14.05 19.33 7.25
CA SER A 169 14.55 19.45 8.63
C SER A 169 14.47 18.15 9.42
N LEU A 170 13.52 17.27 9.08
CA LEU A 170 13.43 15.93 9.68
C LEU A 170 14.56 15.02 9.18
N LEU A 171 14.89 15.11 7.89
CA LEU A 171 16.03 14.39 7.32
C LEU A 171 17.36 14.87 7.91
N ASP A 172 17.55 16.18 8.06
CA ASP A 172 18.75 16.76 8.70
C ASP A 172 18.88 16.33 10.17
N GLY A 173 17.76 16.29 10.90
CA GLY A 173 17.72 15.77 12.27
C GLY A 173 18.08 14.27 12.35
N LEU A 174 17.60 13.46 11.39
CA LEU A 174 17.92 12.03 11.32
C LEU A 174 19.42 11.80 11.07
N LEU A 175 20.00 12.56 10.12
CA LEU A 175 21.44 12.55 9.84
C LEU A 175 22.27 13.00 11.05
N GLY A 176 21.78 14.00 11.80
CA GLY A 176 22.42 14.47 13.02
C GLY A 176 22.46 13.43 14.16
N ILE A 177 21.45 12.56 14.24
CA ILE A 177 21.40 11.48 15.24
C ILE A 177 22.31 10.33 14.85
N LEU A 178 22.40 10.00 13.56
CA LEU A 178 23.17 8.86 13.08
C LEU A 178 24.68 9.05 13.26
N ASN A 179 25.20 10.28 13.13
CA ASN A 179 26.55 10.71 13.56
C ASN A 179 27.68 9.66 13.43
N LEU A 180 27.68 8.85 12.35
CA LEU A 180 28.76 7.93 12.01
C LEU A 180 29.69 8.69 11.05
N ASP A 181 30.99 8.38 11.09
CA ASP A 181 32.07 9.12 10.39
C ASP A 181 31.97 9.21 8.84
N GLY A 182 30.85 8.81 8.23
CA GLY A 182 30.66 8.64 6.78
C GLY A 182 29.49 9.42 6.16
N ARG A 183 29.36 10.72 6.43
CA ARG A 183 28.24 11.59 5.95
C ARG A 183 27.89 11.45 4.47
N GLU A 184 28.89 11.22 3.61
CA GLU A 184 28.67 11.10 2.16
C GLU A 184 28.00 9.76 1.78
N LEU A 185 28.42 8.65 2.40
CA LEU A 185 27.81 7.34 2.18
C LEU A 185 26.38 7.29 2.73
N GLU A 186 26.15 7.93 3.87
CA GLU A 186 24.81 8.05 4.48
C GLU A 186 23.84 8.82 3.58
N ALA A 187 24.27 9.98 3.07
CA ALA A 187 23.46 10.78 2.16
C ALA A 187 23.13 10.02 0.88
N ARG A 188 24.10 9.29 0.30
CA ARG A 188 23.85 8.42 -0.86
C ARG A 188 22.86 7.30 -0.54
N CYS A 189 22.98 6.68 0.62
CA CYS A 189 22.06 5.64 1.06
C CYS A 189 20.63 6.17 1.23
N LEU A 190 20.45 7.30 1.92
CA LEU A 190 19.13 7.92 2.09
C LEU A 190 18.52 8.34 0.75
N ALA A 191 19.32 8.93 -0.15
CA ALA A 191 18.86 9.28 -1.49
C ALA A 191 18.42 8.04 -2.29
N ARG A 192 19.14 6.91 -2.15
CA ARG A 192 18.79 5.65 -2.79
C ARG A 192 17.48 5.10 -2.22
N ILE A 193 17.33 5.08 -0.90
CA ILE A 193 16.11 4.61 -0.22
C ILE A 193 14.91 5.48 -0.62
N ASP A 194 15.06 6.80 -0.62
CA ASP A 194 14.01 7.75 -1.03
C ASP A 194 13.59 7.52 -2.49
N SER A 195 14.54 7.28 -3.40
CA SER A 195 14.25 6.93 -4.80
C SER A 195 13.42 5.65 -4.92
N ILE A 196 13.81 4.59 -4.20
CA ILE A 196 13.11 3.29 -4.20
C ILE A 196 11.68 3.46 -3.65
N LEU A 197 11.55 4.08 -2.47
CA LEU A 197 10.27 4.35 -1.82
C LEU A 197 9.35 5.19 -2.70
N SER A 198 9.88 6.27 -3.27
CA SER A 198 9.16 7.12 -4.20
C SER A 198 8.65 6.31 -5.39
N GLY A 199 9.48 5.42 -5.97
CA GLY A 199 9.06 4.53 -7.05
C GLY A 199 7.93 3.59 -6.65
N VAL A 200 8.04 2.93 -5.50
CA VAL A 200 7.07 1.94 -5.02
C VAL A 200 5.71 2.59 -4.71
N TYR A 201 5.70 3.68 -3.96
CA TYR A 201 4.46 4.35 -3.55
C TYR A 201 3.79 5.10 -4.70
N THR A 202 4.58 5.82 -5.50
CA THR A 202 4.08 6.50 -6.70
C THR A 202 3.56 5.47 -7.70
N GLY A 203 4.30 4.39 -7.95
CA GLY A 203 3.85 3.30 -8.83
C GLY A 203 2.53 2.69 -8.38
N SER A 204 2.35 2.47 -7.07
CA SER A 204 1.11 1.94 -6.50
C SER A 204 -0.08 2.87 -6.73
N ILE A 205 0.07 4.17 -6.46
CA ILE A 205 -1.02 5.14 -6.61
C ILE A 205 -1.35 5.39 -8.09
N TYR A 206 -0.36 5.53 -8.98
CA TYR A 206 -0.62 5.70 -10.41
C TYR A 206 -1.33 4.49 -11.01
N THR A 207 -0.93 3.28 -10.59
CA THR A 207 -1.62 2.04 -10.98
C THR A 207 -3.07 2.06 -10.50
N ALA A 208 -3.32 2.46 -9.25
CA ALA A 208 -4.67 2.57 -8.69
C ALA A 208 -5.54 3.59 -9.44
N ILE A 209 -4.99 4.75 -9.82
CA ILE A 209 -5.67 5.77 -10.62
C ILE A 209 -6.09 5.18 -11.98
N VAL A 210 -5.15 4.58 -12.71
CA VAL A 210 -5.43 4.00 -14.03
C VAL A 210 -6.42 2.85 -13.92
N GLY A 211 -6.27 1.99 -12.92
CA GLY A 211 -7.20 0.90 -12.63
C GLY A 211 -8.61 1.41 -12.33
N GLY A 212 -8.76 2.40 -11.45
CA GLY A 212 -10.05 3.02 -11.14
C GLY A 212 -10.72 3.68 -12.35
N ILE A 213 -9.98 4.44 -13.16
CA ILE A 213 -10.53 5.06 -14.38
C ILE A 213 -10.98 4.00 -15.39
N THR A 214 -10.14 2.98 -15.59
CA THR A 214 -10.44 1.87 -16.50
C THR A 214 -11.68 1.11 -16.02
N SER A 215 -11.77 0.84 -14.72
CA SER A 215 -12.95 0.21 -14.12
C SER A 215 -14.21 1.06 -14.22
N ALA A 216 -14.11 2.39 -14.10
CA ALA A 216 -15.25 3.28 -14.33
C ALA A 216 -15.80 3.13 -15.75
N ALA A 217 -14.93 3.08 -16.76
CA ALA A 217 -15.33 2.85 -18.14
C ALA A 217 -15.98 1.47 -18.33
N ILE A 218 -15.41 0.42 -17.75
CA ILE A 218 -15.96 -0.95 -17.82
C ILE A 218 -17.34 -1.00 -17.14
N PHE A 219 -17.46 -0.50 -15.90
CA PHE A 219 -18.73 -0.50 -15.18
C PHE A 219 -19.81 0.31 -15.89
N TYR A 220 -19.43 1.41 -16.54
CA TYR A 220 -20.36 2.20 -17.35
C TYR A 220 -20.83 1.43 -18.60
N LEU A 221 -19.91 0.79 -19.33
CA LEU A 221 -20.23 0.03 -20.55
C LEU A 221 -21.10 -1.19 -20.27
N PHE A 222 -20.86 -1.89 -19.15
CA PHE A 222 -21.65 -3.05 -18.74
C PHE A 222 -22.91 -2.69 -17.94
N GLY A 223 -23.24 -1.41 -17.79
CA GLY A 223 -24.46 -0.97 -17.11
C GLY A 223 -24.52 -1.36 -15.62
N VAL A 224 -23.37 -1.41 -14.93
CA VAL A 224 -23.31 -1.69 -13.49
C VAL A 224 -23.93 -0.51 -12.73
N PRO A 225 -24.80 -0.75 -11.73
CA PRO A 225 -25.35 0.32 -10.91
C PRO A 225 -24.24 1.16 -10.26
N ARG A 226 -24.38 2.49 -10.32
CA ARG A 226 -23.44 3.47 -9.73
C ARG A 226 -21.98 3.18 -10.13
N PRO A 227 -21.64 3.27 -11.44
CA PRO A 227 -20.33 2.84 -11.96
C PRO A 227 -19.16 3.61 -11.35
N PHE A 228 -19.34 4.91 -11.05
CA PHE A 228 -18.32 5.73 -10.40
C PHE A 228 -18.07 5.33 -8.94
N ALA A 229 -19.09 4.84 -8.22
CA ALA A 229 -18.93 4.39 -6.85
C ALA A 229 -18.21 3.03 -6.81
N MET A 230 -18.56 2.10 -7.71
CA MET A 230 -17.80 0.86 -7.86
C MET A 230 -16.36 1.10 -8.27
N ALA A 231 -16.13 2.04 -9.19
CA ALA A 231 -14.78 2.43 -9.60
C ALA A 231 -13.98 3.04 -8.45
N SER A 232 -14.63 3.73 -7.52
CA SER A 232 -13.97 4.27 -6.33
C SER A 232 -13.53 3.16 -5.38
N ILE A 233 -14.33 2.09 -5.23
CA ILE A 233 -13.91 0.87 -4.51
C ILE A 233 -12.73 0.21 -5.22
N VAL A 234 -12.77 0.08 -6.55
CA VAL A 234 -11.63 -0.49 -7.30
C VAL A 234 -10.38 0.37 -7.18
N PHE A 235 -10.52 1.70 -7.19
CA PHE A 235 -9.40 2.61 -6.95
C PHE A 235 -8.76 2.37 -5.58
N LEU A 236 -9.56 2.25 -4.51
CA LEU A 236 -9.05 1.96 -3.17
C LEU A 236 -8.41 0.57 -3.12
N ALA A 237 -9.06 -0.44 -3.71
CA ALA A 237 -8.54 -1.79 -3.79
C ALA A 237 -7.24 -1.86 -4.60
N GLY A 238 -7.12 -1.09 -5.68
CA GLY A 238 -5.96 -1.06 -6.58
C GLY A 238 -4.70 -0.45 -5.98
N MET A 239 -4.80 0.22 -4.83
CA MET A 239 -3.60 0.57 -4.04
C MET A 239 -2.87 -0.69 -3.56
N VAL A 240 -3.61 -1.77 -3.37
CA VAL A 240 -3.12 -3.09 -2.95
C VAL A 240 -3.11 -4.05 -4.14
N PRO A 241 -1.95 -4.65 -4.50
CA PRO A 241 -1.88 -5.67 -5.53
C PRO A 241 -2.93 -6.76 -5.33
N PHE A 242 -3.58 -7.16 -6.42
CA PHE A 242 -4.56 -8.26 -6.46
C PHE A 242 -5.87 -8.02 -5.68
N LEU A 243 -6.01 -6.99 -4.85
CA LEU A 243 -7.28 -6.74 -4.15
C LEU A 243 -8.40 -6.27 -5.08
N THR A 244 -8.09 -5.79 -6.28
CA THR A 244 -9.10 -5.42 -7.30
C THR A 244 -10.01 -6.59 -7.66
N TRP A 245 -9.52 -7.83 -7.55
CA TRP A 245 -10.30 -9.04 -7.81
C TRP A 245 -11.42 -9.25 -6.80
N LEU A 246 -11.25 -8.76 -5.57
CA LEU A 246 -12.29 -8.81 -4.54
C LEU A 246 -13.54 -8.00 -4.93
N VAL A 247 -13.39 -7.03 -5.84
CA VAL A 247 -14.51 -6.24 -6.37
C VAL A 247 -15.07 -6.89 -7.64
N PHE A 248 -14.21 -7.37 -8.54
CA PHE A 248 -14.65 -7.94 -9.81
C PHE A 248 -15.38 -9.27 -9.67
N ILE A 249 -14.96 -10.14 -8.75
CA ILE A 249 -15.59 -11.47 -8.55
C ILE A 249 -17.06 -11.32 -8.11
N PRO A 250 -17.39 -10.59 -7.02
CA PRO A 250 -18.79 -10.41 -6.62
C PRO A 250 -19.61 -9.69 -7.67
N THR A 251 -19.03 -8.70 -8.36
CA THR A 251 -19.72 -7.96 -9.42
C THR A 251 -20.02 -8.87 -10.62
N ALA A 252 -19.10 -9.76 -10.99
CA ALA A 252 -19.34 -10.74 -12.06
C ALA A 252 -20.44 -11.73 -11.67
N ILE A 253 -20.48 -12.15 -10.40
CA ILE A 253 -21.55 -13.03 -9.88
C ILE A 253 -22.91 -12.32 -9.92
N SER A 254 -22.99 -11.05 -9.50
CA SER A 254 -24.26 -10.31 -9.58
C SER A 254 -24.72 -10.14 -11.03
N ARG A 255 -23.80 -9.86 -11.95
CA ARG A 255 -24.10 -9.78 -13.39
C ARG A 255 -24.55 -11.11 -13.97
N TYR A 256 -23.97 -12.22 -13.52
CA TYR A 256 -24.41 -13.56 -13.93
C TYR A 256 -25.87 -13.80 -13.55
N VAL A 257 -26.28 -13.40 -12.34
CA VAL A 257 -27.68 -13.54 -11.88
C VAL A 257 -28.63 -12.68 -12.70
N GLU A 258 -28.24 -11.45 -13.05
CA GLU A 258 -29.10 -10.49 -13.74
C GLU A 258 -29.17 -10.69 -15.27
N PHE A 259 -28.05 -11.06 -15.92
CA PHE A 259 -27.90 -11.03 -17.38
C PHE A 259 -27.36 -12.34 -17.99
N GLY A 260 -27.03 -13.35 -17.17
CA GLY A 260 -26.57 -14.66 -17.61
C GLY A 260 -25.06 -14.78 -17.84
N ILE A 261 -24.60 -15.98 -18.22
CA ILE A 261 -23.16 -16.32 -18.27
C ILE A 261 -22.34 -15.52 -19.28
N MET A 262 -22.91 -15.20 -20.44
CA MET A 262 -22.15 -14.54 -21.50
C MET A 262 -21.76 -13.12 -21.08
N ASP A 263 -22.68 -12.39 -20.46
CA ASP A 263 -22.44 -11.04 -19.95
C ASP A 263 -21.41 -11.06 -18.81
N ALA A 264 -21.58 -11.97 -17.84
CA ALA A 264 -20.63 -12.15 -16.74
C ALA A 264 -19.22 -12.53 -17.20
N PHE A 265 -19.12 -13.41 -18.21
CA PHE A 265 -17.84 -13.84 -18.78
C PHE A 265 -17.13 -12.68 -19.49
N PHE A 266 -17.82 -11.94 -20.37
CA PHE A 266 -17.22 -10.80 -21.06
C PHE A 266 -16.85 -9.67 -20.10
N PHE A 267 -17.69 -9.42 -19.09
CA PHE A 267 -17.40 -8.47 -18.04
C PHE A 267 -16.12 -8.85 -17.27
N PHE A 268 -16.04 -10.08 -16.76
CA PHE A 268 -14.90 -10.54 -15.98
C PHE A 268 -13.62 -10.56 -16.83
N LEU A 269 -13.72 -10.99 -18.08
CA LEU A 269 -12.60 -10.99 -19.02
C LEU A 269 -12.11 -9.57 -19.32
N ALA A 270 -13.01 -8.62 -19.58
CA ALA A 270 -12.67 -7.23 -19.83
C ALA A 270 -12.05 -6.57 -18.59
N ALA A 271 -12.66 -6.76 -17.41
CA ALA A 271 -12.17 -6.24 -16.14
C ALA A 271 -10.78 -6.81 -15.80
N SER A 272 -10.62 -8.13 -15.88
CA SER A 272 -9.36 -8.79 -15.58
C SER A 272 -8.27 -8.36 -16.55
N ILE A 273 -8.50 -8.41 -17.87
CA ILE A 273 -7.45 -8.06 -18.84
C ILE A 273 -7.08 -6.58 -18.74
N LEU A 274 -8.04 -5.67 -18.80
CA LEU A 274 -7.73 -4.23 -18.91
C LEU A 274 -7.12 -3.67 -17.62
N VAL A 275 -7.65 -4.08 -16.46
CA VAL A 275 -7.18 -3.56 -15.16
C VAL A 275 -5.92 -4.27 -14.72
N HIS A 276 -5.82 -5.59 -14.89
CA HIS A 276 -4.63 -6.33 -14.47
C HIS A 276 -3.44 -6.06 -15.40
N LEU A 277 -3.66 -5.77 -16.69
CA LEU A 277 -2.59 -5.34 -17.58
C LEU A 277 -1.99 -4.01 -17.11
N ALA A 278 -2.81 -3.07 -16.66
CA ALA A 278 -2.32 -1.85 -16.03
C ALA A 278 -1.47 -2.16 -14.79
N GLU A 279 -1.91 -3.08 -13.91
CA GLU A 279 -1.12 -3.51 -12.74
C GLU A 279 0.22 -4.15 -13.11
N LEU A 280 0.22 -5.04 -14.10
CA LEU A 280 1.40 -5.80 -14.54
C LEU A 280 2.39 -4.98 -15.36
N VAL A 281 1.98 -3.86 -15.97
CA VAL A 281 2.85 -3.01 -16.79
C VAL A 281 3.31 -1.79 -16.01
N ILE A 282 2.38 -1.03 -15.42
CA ILE A 282 2.67 0.28 -14.83
C ILE A 282 3.55 0.13 -13.60
N ARG A 283 3.22 -0.81 -12.71
CA ARG A 283 3.94 -1.01 -11.45
C ARG A 283 5.41 -1.38 -11.68
N PRO A 284 5.76 -2.41 -12.47
CA PRO A 284 7.17 -2.72 -12.74
C PRO A 284 7.85 -1.67 -13.61
N TYR A 285 7.16 -0.97 -14.52
CA TYR A 285 7.76 0.11 -15.29
C TYR A 285 8.22 1.29 -14.42
N ILE A 286 7.36 1.72 -13.47
CA ILE A 286 7.69 2.81 -12.54
C ILE A 286 8.75 2.37 -11.52
N VAL A 287 8.66 1.13 -11.04
CA VAL A 287 9.63 0.59 -10.07
C VAL A 287 10.99 0.31 -10.71
N SER A 288 11.04 -0.27 -11.92
CA SER A 288 12.30 -0.60 -12.63
C SER A 288 13.09 0.65 -13.01
N THR A 289 12.39 1.75 -13.32
CA THR A 289 13.03 3.04 -13.62
C THR A 289 13.78 3.61 -12.41
N LYS A 290 13.34 3.28 -11.18
CA LYS A 290 13.90 3.84 -9.94
C LYS A 290 14.68 2.85 -9.08
N SER A 291 14.60 1.55 -9.36
CA SER A 291 15.23 0.50 -8.54
C SER A 291 15.41 -0.84 -9.28
N SER A 292 16.57 -1.46 -9.09
CA SER A 292 16.90 -2.81 -9.59
C SER A 292 16.39 -3.93 -8.66
N ILE A 293 15.34 -3.71 -7.87
CA ILE A 293 14.77 -4.75 -7.00
C ILE A 293 13.87 -5.66 -7.82
N HIS A 294 14.02 -6.98 -7.62
CA HIS A 294 13.17 -7.97 -8.26
C HIS A 294 11.69 -7.74 -7.87
N PRO A 295 10.75 -7.58 -8.83
CA PRO A 295 9.34 -7.27 -8.54
C PRO A 295 8.66 -8.26 -7.59
N LEU A 296 9.04 -9.54 -7.65
CA LEU A 296 8.56 -10.58 -6.72
C LEU A 296 8.82 -10.23 -5.25
N LEU A 297 9.98 -9.66 -4.93
CA LEU A 297 10.35 -9.33 -3.56
C LEU A 297 9.50 -8.16 -3.03
N VAL A 298 9.22 -7.18 -3.89
CA VAL A 298 8.29 -6.08 -3.60
C VAL A 298 6.88 -6.63 -3.38
N LEU A 299 6.40 -7.52 -4.25
CA LEU A 299 5.09 -8.15 -4.10
C LEU A 299 4.97 -8.93 -2.79
N LEU A 300 5.95 -9.78 -2.48
CA LEU A 300 5.95 -10.60 -1.27
C LEU A 300 6.01 -9.72 -0.01
N SER A 301 6.71 -8.58 -0.06
CA SER A 301 6.73 -7.62 1.04
C SER A 301 5.37 -6.97 1.28
N PHE A 302 4.65 -6.60 0.21
CA PHE A 302 3.30 -6.06 0.30
C PHE A 302 2.32 -7.09 0.90
N LEU A 303 2.30 -8.31 0.36
CA LEU A 303 1.41 -9.38 0.83
C LEU A 303 1.76 -9.81 2.26
N GLY A 304 3.03 -10.08 2.54
CA GLY A 304 3.51 -10.51 3.86
C GLY A 304 3.31 -9.42 4.92
N GLY A 305 3.62 -8.17 4.60
CA GLY A 305 3.39 -7.03 5.48
C GLY A 305 1.91 -6.82 5.79
N GLY A 306 1.05 -6.92 4.76
CA GLY A 306 -0.41 -6.81 4.91
C GLY A 306 -0.99 -7.88 5.84
N LEU A 307 -0.50 -9.12 5.74
CA LEU A 307 -0.95 -10.23 6.59
C LEU A 307 -0.52 -10.07 8.06
N VAL A 308 0.66 -9.51 8.32
CA VAL A 308 1.21 -9.39 9.69
C VAL A 308 0.66 -8.17 10.43
N ALA A 309 0.56 -7.03 9.76
CA ALA A 309 0.24 -5.75 10.41
C ALA A 309 -0.80 -4.91 9.64
N GLY A 310 -1.60 -5.51 8.76
CA GLY A 310 -2.69 -4.82 8.08
C GLY A 310 -2.20 -3.69 7.16
N VAL A 311 -2.90 -2.55 7.19
CA VAL A 311 -2.64 -1.43 6.26
C VAL A 311 -1.25 -0.82 6.49
N SER A 312 -0.85 -0.63 7.74
CA SER A 312 0.51 -0.16 8.05
C SER A 312 1.57 -1.16 7.60
N GLY A 313 1.42 -2.44 7.93
CA GLY A 313 2.35 -3.48 7.52
C GLY A 313 2.52 -3.56 6.02
N PHE A 314 1.43 -3.42 5.27
CA PHE A 314 1.41 -3.42 3.82
C PHE A 314 2.34 -2.38 3.20
N PHE A 315 2.33 -1.14 3.70
CA PHE A 315 3.22 -0.09 3.19
C PHE A 315 4.60 -0.10 3.85
N MET A 316 4.68 -0.50 5.12
CA MET A 316 5.93 -0.47 5.90
C MET A 316 6.89 -1.60 5.49
N ALA A 317 6.40 -2.78 5.09
CA ALA A 317 7.26 -3.89 4.67
C ALA A 317 8.07 -3.59 3.39
N PRO A 318 7.49 -3.06 2.30
CA PRO A 318 8.25 -2.55 1.16
C PRO A 318 9.25 -1.46 1.54
N ALA A 319 8.92 -0.63 2.54
CA ALA A 319 9.86 0.36 3.06
C ALA A 319 11.08 -0.28 3.73
N MET A 320 10.88 -1.30 4.57
CA MET A 320 11.99 -2.02 5.19
C MET A 320 12.86 -2.71 4.14
N VAL A 321 12.23 -3.30 3.12
CA VAL A 321 12.94 -3.86 1.96
C VAL A 321 13.75 -2.79 1.24
N ALA A 322 13.18 -1.61 1.00
CA ALA A 322 13.87 -0.49 0.36
C ALA A 322 15.08 -0.02 1.18
N VAL A 323 14.98 0.01 2.51
CA VAL A 323 16.09 0.35 3.41
C VAL A 323 17.22 -0.68 3.27
N VAL A 324 16.91 -1.98 3.43
CA VAL A 324 17.92 -3.05 3.37
C VAL A 324 18.59 -3.11 2.00
N THR A 325 17.80 -3.07 0.93
CA THR A 325 18.32 -3.14 -0.45
C THR A 325 19.07 -1.86 -0.83
N GLY A 326 18.61 -0.69 -0.39
CA GLY A 326 19.28 0.58 -0.62
C GLY A 326 20.66 0.64 0.05
N ILE A 327 20.76 0.24 1.32
CA ILE A 327 22.04 0.12 2.03
C ILE A 327 22.95 -0.87 1.31
N TYR A 328 22.44 -2.06 0.98
CA TYR A 328 23.24 -3.09 0.32
C TYR A 328 23.80 -2.63 -1.03
N GLN A 329 22.99 -1.97 -1.86
CA GLN A 329 23.41 -1.45 -3.16
C GLN A 329 24.52 -0.41 -3.02
N VAL A 330 24.38 0.58 -2.13
CA VAL A 330 25.38 1.63 -1.94
C VAL A 330 26.69 1.05 -1.36
N VAL A 331 26.60 0.12 -0.41
CA VAL A 331 27.79 -0.54 0.16
C VAL A 331 28.50 -1.42 -0.87
N ALA A 332 27.76 -2.11 -1.74
CA ALA A 332 28.34 -2.90 -2.82
C ALA A 332 29.07 -2.01 -3.84
N GLU A 333 28.45 -0.91 -4.26
CA GLU A 333 29.03 0.08 -5.18
C GLU A 333 30.31 0.72 -4.60
N ASP A 334 30.31 1.10 -3.32
CA ASP A 334 31.50 1.66 -2.66
C ASP A 334 32.67 0.65 -2.59
N ARG A 335 32.37 -0.63 -2.31
CA ARG A 335 33.37 -1.70 -2.32
C ARG A 335 33.98 -1.91 -3.71
N GLU A 336 33.17 -1.91 -4.76
CA GLU A 336 33.66 -2.03 -6.14
C GLU A 336 34.55 -0.85 -6.54
N GLN A 337 34.16 0.38 -6.20
CA GLN A 337 34.97 1.57 -6.46
C GLN A 337 36.33 1.52 -5.74
N ARG A 338 36.34 1.12 -4.46
CA ARG A 338 37.57 0.94 -3.68
C ARG A 338 38.49 -0.13 -4.28
N ASN A 339 37.94 -1.25 -4.73
CA ASN A 339 38.70 -2.32 -5.39
C ASN A 339 39.29 -1.84 -6.73
N ALA A 340 38.52 -1.12 -7.54
CA ALA A 340 39.00 -0.57 -8.81
C ALA A 340 40.15 0.44 -8.63
N LEU A 341 40.07 1.29 -7.59
CA LEU A 341 41.14 2.23 -7.23
C LEU A 341 42.41 1.50 -6.74
N ALA A 342 42.27 0.46 -5.92
CA ALA A 342 43.39 -0.35 -5.45
C ALA A 342 44.13 -1.08 -6.60
N ILE A 343 43.38 -1.57 -7.59
CA ILE A 343 43.96 -2.19 -8.79
C ILE A 343 44.74 -1.15 -9.62
N LYS A 344 44.18 0.06 -9.81
CA LYS A 344 44.88 1.15 -10.53
C LYS A 344 46.18 1.56 -9.83
N ALA A 345 46.14 1.78 -8.52
CA ALA A 345 47.33 2.16 -7.75
C ALA A 345 48.44 1.08 -7.82
N SER A 346 48.04 -0.20 -7.80
CA SER A 346 48.97 -1.32 -7.93
C SER A 346 49.57 -1.45 -9.35
N SER A 347 48.85 -1.00 -10.38
CA SER A 347 49.35 -0.99 -11.76
C SER A 347 50.33 0.15 -12.04
N GLU A 348 50.13 1.33 -11.43
CA GLU A 348 51.02 2.49 -11.57
C GLU A 348 52.36 2.28 -10.84
N GLN A 349 52.37 1.58 -9.69
CA GLN A 349 53.61 1.25 -8.99
C GLN A 349 54.49 0.20 -9.72
N LYS A 350 53.94 -0.47 -10.73
CA LYS A 350 54.62 -1.55 -11.47
C LYS A 350 55.14 -1.10 -12.84
N SER A 351 54.83 0.14 -13.25
CA SER A 351 55.29 0.78 -14.49
C SER A 351 56.45 1.75 -14.22
#